data_AF-A0A194RBC8-F1
#
_entry.id   AF-A0A194RBC8-F1
#
_cell.length_a   1.000
_cell.length_b   1.000
_cell.length_c   1.000
_cell.angle_alpha   90.00
_cell.angle_beta   90.00
_cell.angle_gamma   90.00
#
_symmetry.space_group_name_H-M   'P 1'
#
loop_
_entity.id
_entity.type
_entity.pdbx_description
1 polymer ?
#
loop_
_entity_poly.entity_id
_entity_poly.type
_entity_poly.pdbx_seq_one_letter_code
_entity_poly.pdbx_strand_id
1 'polypeptide(L)'
;MGKLPDQKFTTLSTNFLVFMTADVLSLHDTVKFILWKPYCCLAKGKTDSDCVPNKIPDDDPVHRFSDVRCLNMTRPESFQSIGCIKNGTVPERIISATPTFDLSPVYSSSSKLLSEKGRLFKGGLLKYEVEEGRIWPPSVKTGLGVCFLNQRPQEGRCHDTPEDGANSLAGVNLMTIWLWRQHNFIATALSKINPCWNDDRLFYTARDINIAIVMQIFYYELLPALFGYENLLKDGVLSYTNGFRDSYNENLIPQISLEFPFVLRWFHTTQEGDMKLFDTQGHYLRKVPIVNLTQRTGFFGVDDNIDYVTQGNFRQGTAKADYIVDPDVVNIGLGPLQRATDILTNDLAKNRLFGFPPYIKYRELCFKQSFKTFDDLLQAIDPERAELLRQVYENIEDIDLIAGIWLEKLIPGGHVPPTLYCVVVEQLLRVITSDRHWYERPNRPNAFTYEQLLEIRKATVARLLCDVGDKVTHIQRRAFYRITNKNPLYSCKSIESVNLWAWKDPKCNGPQFGPLYGPANLFHN
;
A
#
# COMPACT_ATOMS: atom_id res chain seq x y z
N MET A 1 -16.26 23.91 -4.41
CA MET A 1 -16.34 22.74 -5.32
C MET A 1 -16.99 21.59 -4.57
N GLY A 2 -17.91 20.86 -5.20
CA GLY A 2 -18.62 19.76 -4.53
C GLY A 2 -17.77 18.50 -4.46
N LYS A 3 -17.75 17.83 -3.30
CA LYS A 3 -17.18 16.49 -3.14
C LYS A 3 -18.13 15.49 -3.81
N LEU A 4 -17.81 15.03 -5.03
CA LEU A 4 -18.60 14.01 -5.72
C LEU A 4 -17.90 12.65 -5.59
N PRO A 5 -18.50 11.69 -4.86
CA PRO A 5 -17.94 10.35 -4.75
C PRO A 5 -17.92 9.66 -6.12
N ASP A 6 -16.85 8.92 -6.36
CA ASP A 6 -16.73 8.02 -7.49
C ASP A 6 -17.82 6.94 -7.43
N GLN A 7 -18.43 6.68 -8.60
CA GLN A 7 -19.53 5.72 -8.74
C GLN A 7 -19.06 4.34 -9.18
N LYS A 8 -17.75 4.14 -9.33
CA LYS A 8 -17.12 2.91 -9.81
C LYS A 8 -16.25 2.24 -8.75
N PHE A 9 -15.42 2.98 -8.02
CA PHE A 9 -14.45 2.41 -7.07
C PHE A 9 -14.80 2.66 -5.62
N THR A 10 -14.44 1.72 -4.75
CA THR A 10 -14.59 1.83 -3.30
C THR A 10 -13.31 2.31 -2.63
N THR A 11 -13.38 2.92 -1.43
CA THR A 11 -12.18 3.37 -0.70
C THR A 11 -11.21 2.23 -0.34
N LEU A 12 -11.65 0.98 -0.43
CA LEU A 12 -10.77 -0.19 -0.37
C LEU A 12 -9.69 -0.16 -1.45
N SER A 13 -9.96 0.36 -2.65
CA SER A 13 -8.95 0.45 -3.72
C SER A 13 -7.82 1.40 -3.34
N THR A 14 -8.15 2.57 -2.80
CA THR A 14 -7.16 3.56 -2.33
C THR A 14 -6.38 3.07 -1.12
N ASN A 15 -7.04 2.39 -0.17
CA ASN A 15 -6.40 1.85 1.03
C ASN A 15 -5.48 0.66 0.72
N PHE A 16 -5.87 -0.21 -0.22
CA PHE A 16 -5.01 -1.29 -0.68
C PHE A 16 -3.80 -0.73 -1.43
N LEU A 17 -4.01 0.24 -2.32
CA LEU A 17 -2.93 0.84 -3.10
C LEU A 17 -1.90 1.57 -2.23
N VAL A 18 -2.34 2.35 -1.24
CA VAL A 18 -1.42 3.03 -0.32
C VAL A 18 -0.63 2.03 0.51
N PHE A 19 -1.22 0.90 0.90
CA PHE A 19 -0.52 -0.19 1.58
C PHE A 19 0.56 -0.81 0.67
N MET A 20 0.21 -1.18 -0.57
CA MET A 20 1.18 -1.72 -1.54
C MET A 20 2.32 -0.74 -1.81
N THR A 21 2.01 0.55 -1.88
CA THR A 21 3.00 1.61 -2.07
C THR A 21 3.91 1.72 -0.84
N ALA A 22 3.36 1.60 0.38
CA ALA A 22 4.11 1.62 1.63
C ALA A 22 5.03 0.40 1.82
N ASP A 23 4.74 -0.73 1.17
CA ASP A 23 5.57 -1.93 1.21
C ASP A 23 6.96 -1.74 0.58
N VAL A 24 7.04 -0.85 -0.42
CA VAL A 24 8.26 -0.60 -1.20
C VAL A 24 8.76 0.85 -1.06
N LEU A 25 8.27 1.57 -0.05
CA LEU A 25 8.63 2.95 0.22
C LEU A 25 9.11 3.16 1.65
N SER A 26 9.95 4.17 1.80
CA SER A 26 10.37 4.65 3.11
C SER A 26 9.59 5.87 3.57
N LEU A 27 9.32 5.91 4.88
CA LEU A 27 8.66 7.03 5.55
C LEU A 27 9.63 8.09 6.10
N HIS A 28 10.95 7.87 6.04
CA HIS A 28 11.96 8.74 6.67
C HIS A 28 11.79 10.21 6.26
N ASP A 29 11.54 10.49 4.97
CA ASP A 29 11.42 11.88 4.48
C ASP A 29 10.28 12.62 5.18
N THR A 30 9.14 11.96 5.31
CA THR A 30 7.95 12.52 5.97
C THR A 30 8.16 12.65 7.48
N VAL A 31 8.73 11.62 8.10
CA VAL A 31 9.05 11.62 9.54
C VAL A 31 10.03 12.74 9.89
N LYS A 32 11.02 13.00 9.02
CA LYS A 32 12.07 14.00 9.25
C LYS A 32 11.49 15.39 9.46
N PHE A 33 10.62 15.88 8.58
CA PHE A 33 10.07 17.25 8.72
C PHE A 33 8.86 17.34 9.67
N ILE A 34 8.25 16.22 10.05
CA ILE A 34 7.16 16.19 11.05
C ILE A 34 7.72 16.17 12.48
N LEU A 35 8.71 15.30 12.76
CA LEU A 35 9.15 15.04 14.13
C LEU A 35 10.54 15.60 14.41
N TRP A 36 11.50 15.41 13.50
CA TRP A 36 12.91 15.72 13.78
C TRP A 36 13.27 17.17 13.46
N LYS A 37 12.69 17.72 12.39
CA LYS A 37 12.90 19.09 11.91
C LYS A 37 11.58 19.82 11.64
N PRO A 38 10.68 19.97 12.64
CA PRO A 38 9.41 20.70 12.50
C PRO A 38 9.58 22.23 12.44
N TYR A 39 10.80 22.72 12.24
CA TYR A 39 11.17 24.13 12.40
C TYR A 39 11.67 24.78 11.11
N CYS A 40 11.50 24.14 9.95
CA CYS A 40 11.99 24.67 8.68
C CYS A 40 11.38 26.02 8.29
N CYS A 41 10.16 26.31 8.76
CA CYS A 41 9.53 27.61 8.62
C CYS A 41 9.94 28.67 9.66
N LEU A 42 10.73 28.29 10.67
CA LEU A 42 11.16 29.17 11.76
C LEU A 42 12.56 29.75 11.49
N ALA A 43 12.98 30.73 12.30
CA ALA A 43 14.30 31.34 12.18
C ALA A 43 15.45 30.30 12.20
N LYS A 44 15.32 29.25 13.02
CA LYS A 44 16.26 28.12 13.08
C LYS A 44 16.41 27.40 11.74
N GLY A 45 15.33 27.26 10.97
CA GLY A 45 15.32 26.58 9.68
C GLY A 45 16.11 27.32 8.60
N LYS A 46 16.26 28.65 8.71
CA LYS A 46 16.95 29.47 7.69
C LYS A 46 18.43 29.12 7.54
N THR A 47 19.06 28.61 8.60
CA THR A 47 20.48 28.21 8.62
C THR A 47 20.68 26.70 8.51
N ASP A 48 19.60 25.91 8.52
CA ASP A 48 19.66 24.45 8.40
C ASP A 48 19.59 24.08 6.92
N SER A 49 20.67 23.51 6.38
CA SER A 49 20.78 23.16 4.95
C SER A 49 19.76 22.11 4.49
N ASP A 50 19.22 21.33 5.44
CA ASP A 50 18.18 20.34 5.15
C ASP A 50 16.82 20.99 4.95
N CYS A 51 16.60 22.20 5.45
CA CYS A 51 15.30 22.86 5.37
C CYS A 51 15.06 23.50 4.00
N VAL A 52 13.93 23.13 3.39
CA VAL A 52 13.47 23.63 2.08
C VAL A 52 11.96 23.85 2.14
N PRO A 53 11.49 24.74 3.02
CA PRO A 53 10.06 24.94 3.17
C PRO A 53 9.43 25.53 1.91
N ASN A 54 8.16 25.18 1.68
CA ASN A 54 7.38 25.80 0.60
C ASN A 54 6.81 27.13 1.11
N LYS A 55 7.12 28.22 0.40
CA LYS A 55 6.58 29.55 0.71
C LYS A 55 5.17 29.67 0.16
N ILE A 56 4.28 30.29 0.92
CA ILE A 56 2.90 30.54 0.52
C ILE A 56 2.79 32.01 0.08
N PRO A 57 2.27 32.29 -1.13
CA PRO A 57 2.03 33.65 -1.62
C PRO A 57 1.06 34.44 -0.71
N ASP A 58 1.16 35.77 -0.72
CA ASP A 58 0.29 36.63 0.08
C ASP A 58 -1.17 36.63 -0.38
N ASP A 59 -1.40 36.37 -1.67
CA ASP A 59 -2.71 36.28 -2.32
C ASP A 59 -3.26 34.84 -2.37
N ASP A 60 -2.62 33.89 -1.68
CA ASP A 60 -3.06 32.50 -1.61
C ASP A 60 -4.55 32.41 -1.19
N PRO A 61 -5.41 31.73 -1.97
CA PRO A 61 -6.85 31.76 -1.74
C PRO A 61 -7.28 31.16 -0.38
N VAL A 62 -6.49 30.25 0.19
CA VAL A 62 -6.75 29.57 1.46
C VAL A 62 -6.15 30.35 2.63
N HIS A 63 -4.95 30.91 2.45
CA HIS A 63 -4.15 31.49 3.51
C HIS A 63 -4.04 33.02 3.50
N ARG A 64 -4.62 33.73 2.52
CA ARG A 64 -4.64 35.21 2.45
C ARG A 64 -5.19 35.90 3.70
N PHE A 65 -6.07 35.23 4.45
CA PHE A 65 -6.65 35.74 5.71
C PHE A 65 -6.08 35.09 6.97
N SER A 66 -5.07 34.22 6.83
CA SER A 66 -4.32 33.65 7.95
C SER A 66 -2.89 34.22 8.00
N ASP A 67 -2.18 33.95 9.09
CA ASP A 67 -0.76 34.22 9.29
C ASP A 67 0.15 33.07 8.79
N VAL A 68 -0.41 32.07 8.11
CA VAL A 68 0.38 30.97 7.55
C VAL A 68 1.02 31.43 6.23
N ARG A 69 2.35 31.49 6.20
CA ARG A 69 3.13 31.89 5.00
C ARG A 69 4.18 30.88 4.56
N CYS A 70 4.17 29.71 5.19
CA CYS A 70 5.21 28.71 5.01
C CYS A 70 4.70 27.33 5.39
N LEU A 71 5.02 26.33 4.58
CA LEU A 71 4.78 24.90 4.84
C LEU A 71 6.12 24.22 5.13
N ASN A 72 6.20 23.51 6.27
CA ASN A 72 7.42 22.83 6.70
C ASN A 72 7.77 21.69 5.73
N MET A 73 9.02 21.67 5.26
CA MET A 73 9.55 20.57 4.45
C MET A 73 11.07 20.50 4.58
N THR A 74 11.61 19.28 4.54
CA THR A 74 13.04 19.00 4.45
C THR A 74 13.40 18.40 3.10
N ARG A 75 14.68 18.54 2.70
CA ARG A 75 15.21 17.85 1.53
C ARG A 75 15.09 16.34 1.75
N PRO A 76 14.76 15.58 0.70
CA PRO A 76 14.82 14.14 0.77
C PRO A 76 16.20 13.65 1.17
N GLU A 77 16.24 12.57 1.91
CA GLU A 77 17.50 11.92 2.26
C GLU A 77 18.10 11.22 1.05
N SER A 78 19.38 11.49 0.81
CA SER A 78 20.17 10.89 -0.26
C SER A 78 21.49 10.34 0.26
N PHE A 79 22.09 9.43 -0.49
CA PHE A 79 23.44 8.94 -0.20
C PHE A 79 24.48 10.06 -0.14
N GLN A 80 24.26 11.17 -0.85
CA GLN A 80 25.08 12.38 -0.73
C GLN A 80 24.85 13.07 0.63
N SER A 81 23.59 13.25 1.02
CA SER A 81 23.24 13.95 2.27
C SER A 81 23.77 13.25 3.53
N ILE A 82 23.92 11.91 3.49
CA ILE A 82 24.48 11.12 4.60
C ILE A 82 26.00 10.89 4.48
N GLY A 83 26.64 11.43 3.44
CA GLY A 83 28.09 11.33 3.23
C GLY A 83 28.60 10.02 2.62
N CYS A 84 27.73 9.15 2.11
CA CYS A 84 28.12 7.93 1.40
C CYS A 84 28.63 8.21 -0.03
N ILE A 85 28.11 9.26 -0.68
CA ILE A 85 28.53 9.70 -2.02
C ILE A 85 28.96 11.17 -1.94
N LYS A 86 29.91 11.58 -2.79
CA LYS A 86 30.37 12.98 -2.86
C LYS A 86 29.23 13.92 -3.24
N ASN A 87 29.20 15.10 -2.59
CA ASN A 87 28.33 16.20 -2.98
C ASN A 87 28.63 16.65 -4.43
N GLY A 88 27.58 16.98 -5.20
CA GLY A 88 27.68 17.45 -6.60
C GLY A 88 27.43 16.38 -7.68
N THR A 89 27.15 15.13 -7.29
CA THR A 89 26.62 14.10 -8.19
C THR A 89 25.09 14.13 -8.25
N VAL A 90 24.48 13.34 -9.14
CA VAL A 90 23.02 13.17 -9.22
C VAL A 90 22.50 12.62 -7.89
N PRO A 91 21.56 13.29 -7.19
CA PRO A 91 21.03 12.82 -5.91
C PRO A 91 20.44 11.41 -6.01
N GLU A 92 20.93 10.49 -5.18
CA GLU A 92 20.45 9.10 -5.11
C GLU A 92 19.70 8.90 -3.80
N ARG A 93 18.38 8.69 -3.86
CA ARG A 93 17.53 8.57 -2.68
C ARG A 93 17.83 7.27 -1.93
N ILE A 94 17.76 7.32 -0.61
CA ILE A 94 17.80 6.11 0.22
C ILE A 94 16.41 5.47 0.23
N ILE A 95 16.33 4.16 0.00
CA ILE A 95 15.12 3.37 0.22
C ILE A 95 15.49 2.26 1.20
N SER A 96 14.90 2.31 2.38
CA SER A 96 15.07 1.34 3.47
C SER A 96 14.13 0.13 3.38
N ALA A 97 13.11 0.21 2.52
CA ALA A 97 12.20 -0.90 2.24
C ALA A 97 12.88 -1.95 1.36
N THR A 98 12.38 -3.18 1.43
CA THR A 98 12.71 -4.23 0.45
C THR A 98 12.27 -3.76 -0.93
N PRO A 99 13.05 -4.01 -2.00
CA PRO A 99 12.71 -3.49 -3.32
C PRO A 99 11.79 -4.46 -4.09
N THR A 100 10.97 -5.21 -3.35
CA THR A 100 10.02 -6.22 -3.81
C THR A 100 8.77 -6.14 -2.93
N PHE A 101 7.60 -6.45 -3.49
CA PHE A 101 6.37 -6.51 -2.70
C PHE A 101 6.31 -7.81 -1.87
N ASP A 102 6.78 -7.77 -0.63
CA ASP A 102 6.92 -8.94 0.24
C ASP A 102 6.24 -8.79 1.61
N LEU A 103 5.33 -7.80 1.73
CA LEU A 103 4.59 -7.49 2.95
C LEU A 103 5.52 -7.13 4.12
N SER A 104 6.54 -6.33 3.86
CA SER A 104 7.48 -5.81 4.86
C SER A 104 6.80 -5.05 6.01
N PRO A 105 5.64 -4.35 5.88
CA PRO A 105 4.93 -3.82 7.03
C PRO A 105 4.43 -4.90 8.03
N VAL A 106 4.28 -6.15 7.57
CA VAL A 106 3.90 -7.31 8.40
C VAL A 106 5.13 -8.09 8.84
N TYR A 107 6.08 -8.34 7.93
CA TYR A 107 7.19 -9.28 8.16
C TYR A 107 8.57 -8.64 8.37
N SER A 108 8.71 -7.32 8.25
CA SER A 108 9.97 -6.56 8.31
C SER A 108 10.98 -6.90 7.22
N SER A 109 11.87 -5.94 6.96
CA SER A 109 13.14 -6.19 6.27
C SER A 109 14.24 -6.70 7.22
N SER A 110 14.00 -6.72 8.53
CA SER A 110 14.95 -7.16 9.56
C SER A 110 14.50 -8.43 10.25
N SER A 111 15.29 -9.50 10.12
CA SER A 111 15.05 -10.77 10.82
C SER A 111 15.05 -10.63 12.34
N LYS A 112 15.84 -9.70 12.87
CA LYS A 112 15.88 -9.37 14.29
C LYS A 112 14.54 -8.76 14.75
N LEU A 113 14.06 -7.72 14.06
CA LEU A 113 12.78 -7.07 14.41
C LEU A 113 11.60 -8.02 14.22
N LEU A 114 11.61 -8.83 13.16
CA LEU A 114 10.60 -9.88 12.96
C LEU A 114 10.59 -10.88 14.12
N SER A 115 11.74 -11.30 14.62
CA SER A 115 11.84 -12.22 15.76
C SER A 115 11.39 -11.55 17.07
N GLU A 116 11.83 -10.32 17.32
CA GLU A 116 11.57 -9.60 18.57
C GLU A 116 10.12 -9.13 18.68
N LYS A 117 9.51 -8.67 17.58
CA LYS A 117 8.17 -8.04 17.59
C LYS A 117 7.12 -8.83 16.82
N GLY A 118 7.50 -9.53 15.76
CA GLY A 118 6.55 -10.20 14.86
C GLY A 118 6.19 -11.63 15.28
N ARG A 119 7.17 -12.51 15.48
CA ARG A 119 6.94 -13.96 15.67
C ARG A 119 6.54 -14.32 17.09
N LEU A 120 5.53 -15.19 17.22
CA LEU A 120 5.17 -15.81 18.49
C LEU A 120 6.07 -17.01 18.83
N PHE A 121 6.70 -17.63 17.82
CA PHE A 121 7.44 -18.89 17.92
C PHE A 121 6.61 -20.06 18.48
N LYS A 122 5.30 -20.01 18.22
CA LYS A 122 4.36 -21.09 18.53
C LYS A 122 3.31 -21.20 17.44
N GLY A 123 3.16 -22.40 16.87
CA GLY A 123 2.13 -22.70 15.85
C GLY A 123 2.33 -21.99 14.51
N GLY A 124 3.53 -21.46 14.25
CA GLY A 124 3.85 -20.63 13.10
C GLY A 124 3.16 -19.27 13.12
N LEU A 125 2.74 -18.77 14.29
CA LEU A 125 1.94 -17.56 14.42
C LEU A 125 2.80 -16.30 14.54
N LEU A 126 2.27 -15.18 14.07
CA LEU A 126 2.63 -13.85 14.53
C LEU A 126 2.04 -13.60 15.92
N LYS A 127 2.72 -12.78 16.73
CA LYS A 127 2.25 -12.34 18.05
C LYS A 127 0.88 -11.67 17.93
N TYR A 128 0.04 -11.79 18.94
CA TYR A 128 -1.27 -11.17 18.95
C TYR A 128 -1.75 -10.91 20.36
N GLU A 129 -2.71 -10.00 20.48
CA GLU A 129 -3.48 -9.74 21.70
C GLU A 129 -4.96 -10.04 21.41
N VAL A 130 -5.68 -10.51 22.43
CA VAL A 130 -7.13 -10.70 22.36
C VAL A 130 -7.77 -9.73 23.33
N GLU A 131 -8.57 -8.80 22.81
CA GLU A 131 -9.28 -7.81 23.60
C GLU A 131 -10.72 -7.71 23.11
N GLU A 132 -11.68 -7.82 24.03
CA GLU A 132 -13.12 -7.83 23.72
C GLU A 132 -13.51 -8.85 22.63
N GLY A 133 -12.82 -9.99 22.59
CA GLY A 133 -13.04 -11.04 21.60
C GLY A 133 -12.45 -10.77 20.21
N ARG A 134 -11.72 -9.66 20.03
CA ARG A 134 -11.03 -9.31 18.78
C ARG A 134 -9.54 -9.64 18.86
N ILE A 135 -8.98 -10.12 17.76
CA ILE A 135 -7.54 -10.39 17.62
C ILE A 135 -6.86 -9.14 17.06
N TRP A 136 -5.80 -8.70 17.70
CA TRP A 136 -5.03 -7.52 17.30
C TRP A 136 -3.55 -7.85 17.17
N PRO A 137 -2.80 -7.17 16.28
CA PRO A 137 -1.36 -7.06 16.46
C PRO A 137 -1.05 -6.50 17.86
N PRO A 138 0.05 -6.93 18.51
CA PRO A 138 0.39 -6.48 19.85
C PRO A 138 0.44 -4.96 19.97
N SER A 139 0.26 -4.42 21.17
CA SER A 139 0.32 -2.98 21.44
C SER A 139 1.63 -2.59 22.13
N VAL A 140 2.16 -1.40 21.79
CA VAL A 140 3.35 -0.82 22.41
C VAL A 140 3.09 -0.56 23.89
N LYS A 141 3.88 -1.18 24.77
CA LYS A 141 3.72 -1.05 26.24
C LYS A 141 4.52 0.11 26.86
N THR A 142 5.55 0.60 26.18
CA THR A 142 6.55 1.52 26.76
C THR A 142 6.26 3.01 26.49
N GLY A 143 5.16 3.34 25.81
CA GLY A 143 4.82 4.72 25.45
C GLY A 143 5.66 5.31 24.29
N LEU A 144 6.65 4.58 23.77
CA LEU A 144 7.56 5.01 22.69
C LEU A 144 7.02 4.77 21.26
N GLY A 145 5.70 4.66 21.09
CA GLY A 145 5.09 4.39 19.79
C GLY A 145 4.96 5.63 18.91
N VAL A 146 4.85 5.44 17.59
CA VAL A 146 4.68 6.54 16.61
C VAL A 146 3.25 7.08 16.50
N CYS A 147 2.33 6.63 17.37
CA CYS A 147 0.91 7.02 17.36
C CYS A 147 0.67 8.30 18.18
N PHE A 148 1.35 9.40 17.80
CA PHE A 148 1.38 10.65 18.58
C PHE A 148 0.02 11.34 18.71
N LEU A 149 -0.91 11.06 17.78
CA LEU A 149 -2.22 11.71 17.74
C LEU A 149 -3.34 10.91 18.42
N ASN A 150 -3.02 9.76 19.03
CA ASN A 150 -3.99 9.02 19.85
C ASN A 150 -4.57 9.90 20.97
N GLN A 151 -5.90 9.95 21.06
CA GLN A 151 -6.64 10.65 22.10
C GLN A 151 -6.76 9.78 23.36
N ARG A 152 -5.73 9.85 24.21
CA ARG A 152 -5.69 9.14 25.49
C ARG A 152 -6.57 9.82 26.55
N PRO A 153 -7.17 9.06 27.50
CA PRO A 153 -6.97 7.62 27.74
C PRO A 153 -7.83 6.68 26.89
N GLN A 154 -8.78 7.17 26.09
CA GLN A 154 -9.72 6.33 25.34
C GLN A 154 -9.02 5.52 24.24
N GLU A 155 -8.08 6.14 23.53
CA GLU A 155 -7.34 5.51 22.42
C GLU A 155 -6.01 4.90 22.90
N GLY A 156 -6.12 3.73 23.52
CA GLY A 156 -4.97 3.04 24.13
C GLY A 156 -4.05 2.29 23.16
N ARG A 157 -4.52 1.92 21.95
CA ARG A 157 -3.74 1.07 21.02
C ARG A 157 -2.77 1.85 20.15
N CYS A 158 -1.54 1.36 20.10
CA CYS A 158 -0.57 1.66 19.04
C CYS A 158 0.12 0.32 18.73
N HIS A 159 0.10 -0.16 17.50
CA HIS A 159 0.54 -1.53 17.22
C HIS A 159 2.07 -1.64 17.27
N ASP A 160 2.60 -2.61 18.00
CA ASP A 160 4.03 -2.94 18.08
C ASP A 160 4.40 -3.92 16.97
N THR A 161 4.31 -3.44 15.73
CA THR A 161 4.73 -4.17 14.53
C THR A 161 6.25 -4.08 14.36
N PRO A 162 6.88 -4.99 13.59
CA PRO A 162 8.30 -4.91 13.31
C PRO A 162 8.73 -3.59 12.66
N GLU A 163 7.89 -3.06 11.76
CA GLU A 163 8.06 -1.75 11.14
C GLU A 163 7.03 -0.77 11.70
N ASP A 164 7.48 0.37 12.25
CA ASP A 164 6.58 1.39 12.84
C ASP A 164 5.65 2.03 11.80
N GLY A 165 6.03 1.96 10.51
CA GLY A 165 5.27 2.51 9.39
C GLY A 165 3.85 1.94 9.26
N ALA A 166 3.58 0.75 9.82
CA ALA A 166 2.24 0.21 9.91
C ALA A 166 1.25 1.11 10.67
N ASN A 167 1.73 2.02 11.53
CA ASN A 167 0.89 2.96 12.27
C ASN A 167 0.80 4.36 11.63
N SER A 168 1.33 4.54 10.42
CA SER A 168 1.42 5.87 9.80
C SER A 168 0.08 6.42 9.33
N LEU A 169 -0.62 5.69 8.46
CA LEU A 169 -1.88 6.08 7.84
C LEU A 169 -2.96 5.06 8.15
N ALA A 170 -4.21 5.54 8.28
CA ALA A 170 -5.37 4.70 8.58
C ALA A 170 -5.51 3.50 7.62
N GLY A 171 -5.37 3.72 6.31
CA GLY A 171 -5.45 2.65 5.29
C GLY A 171 -4.33 1.62 5.42
N VAL A 172 -3.09 2.06 5.63
CA VAL A 172 -1.93 1.18 5.85
C VAL A 172 -2.15 0.34 7.11
N ASN A 173 -2.63 0.96 8.19
CA ASN A 173 -2.86 0.28 9.46
C ASN A 173 -3.94 -0.80 9.38
N LEU A 174 -5.08 -0.49 8.76
CA LEU A 174 -6.17 -1.46 8.53
C LEU A 174 -5.69 -2.67 7.73
N MET A 175 -4.98 -2.42 6.62
CA MET A 175 -4.42 -3.48 5.79
C MET A 175 -3.41 -4.33 6.58
N THR A 176 -2.52 -3.71 7.36
CA THR A 176 -1.60 -4.46 8.24
C THR A 176 -2.35 -5.33 9.23
N ILE A 177 -3.39 -4.84 9.89
CA ILE A 177 -4.21 -5.64 10.83
C ILE A 177 -4.81 -6.85 10.13
N TRP A 178 -5.45 -6.65 8.96
CA TRP A 178 -6.06 -7.74 8.21
C TRP A 178 -5.03 -8.77 7.74
N LEU A 179 -3.90 -8.34 7.20
CA LEU A 179 -2.86 -9.24 6.70
C LEU A 179 -2.12 -9.96 7.82
N TRP A 180 -2.00 -9.34 9.00
CA TRP A 180 -1.50 -9.97 10.21
C TRP A 180 -2.42 -11.09 10.69
N ARG A 181 -3.74 -10.82 10.72
CA ARG A 181 -4.76 -11.85 11.01
C ARG A 181 -4.77 -12.95 9.96
N GLN A 182 -4.60 -12.60 8.68
CA GLN A 182 -4.58 -13.56 7.58
C GLN A 182 -3.42 -14.54 7.71
N HIS A 183 -2.25 -14.07 8.10
CA HIS A 183 -1.12 -14.96 8.41
C HIS A 183 -1.51 -15.97 9.50
N ASN A 184 -2.04 -15.51 10.63
CA ASN A 184 -2.43 -16.40 11.74
C ASN A 184 -3.56 -17.34 11.35
N PHE A 185 -4.50 -16.90 10.52
CA PHE A 185 -5.57 -17.73 9.95
C PHE A 185 -4.98 -18.87 9.11
N ILE A 186 -4.06 -18.57 8.20
CA ILE A 186 -3.40 -19.55 7.33
C ILE A 186 -2.56 -20.52 8.18
N ALA A 187 -1.70 -20.03 9.08
CA ALA A 187 -0.84 -20.86 9.93
C ALA A 187 -1.66 -21.80 10.82
N THR A 188 -2.75 -21.31 11.41
CA THR A 188 -3.66 -22.13 12.22
C THR A 188 -4.31 -23.24 11.37
N ALA A 189 -4.79 -22.93 10.17
CA ALA A 189 -5.37 -23.93 9.28
C ALA A 189 -4.34 -24.98 8.85
N LEU A 190 -3.14 -24.56 8.45
CA LEU A 190 -2.03 -25.45 8.10
C LEU A 190 -1.62 -26.36 9.26
N SER A 191 -1.60 -25.86 10.50
CA SER A 191 -1.27 -26.68 11.66
C SER A 191 -2.26 -27.83 11.90
N LYS A 192 -3.53 -27.64 11.54
CA LYS A 192 -4.57 -28.67 11.61
C LYS A 192 -4.46 -29.68 10.48
N ILE A 193 -4.15 -29.20 9.26
CA ILE A 193 -3.96 -30.04 8.08
C ILE A 193 -2.68 -30.88 8.20
N ASN A 194 -1.63 -30.29 8.79
CA ASN A 194 -0.29 -30.86 8.89
C ASN A 194 0.21 -30.86 10.35
N PRO A 195 -0.32 -31.74 11.23
CA PRO A 195 0.05 -31.76 12.65
C PRO A 195 1.54 -32.03 12.91
N CYS A 196 2.26 -32.58 11.93
CA CYS A 196 3.69 -32.89 12.04
C CYS A 196 4.63 -31.73 11.70
N TRP A 197 4.10 -30.60 11.20
CA TRP A 197 4.92 -29.42 10.87
C TRP A 197 5.34 -28.66 12.14
N ASN A 198 6.60 -28.24 12.17
CA ASN A 198 7.13 -27.41 13.23
C ASN A 198 6.79 -25.92 13.02
N ASP A 199 7.13 -25.09 14.01
CA ASP A 199 6.83 -23.65 14.00
C ASP A 199 7.39 -22.92 12.77
N ASP A 200 8.67 -23.13 12.45
CA ASP A 200 9.31 -22.46 11.31
C ASP A 200 8.64 -22.81 9.98
N ARG A 201 8.35 -24.10 9.76
CA ARG A 201 7.68 -24.53 8.53
C ARG A 201 6.29 -23.90 8.42
N LEU A 202 5.50 -23.91 9.50
CA LEU A 202 4.19 -23.25 9.52
C LEU A 202 4.30 -21.75 9.24
N PHE A 203 5.23 -21.06 9.89
CA PHE A 203 5.42 -19.61 9.76
C PHE A 203 5.81 -19.23 8.33
N TYR A 204 6.86 -19.83 7.77
CA TYR A 204 7.36 -19.45 6.45
C TYR A 204 6.41 -19.89 5.33
N THR A 205 5.71 -21.03 5.47
CA THR A 205 4.66 -21.40 4.51
C THR A 205 3.46 -20.45 4.60
N ALA A 206 3.00 -20.07 5.79
CA ALA A 206 1.92 -19.09 5.94
C ALA A 206 2.32 -17.71 5.40
N ARG A 207 3.57 -17.27 5.62
CA ARG A 207 4.13 -16.05 5.03
C ARG A 207 4.07 -16.09 3.50
N ASP A 208 4.58 -17.15 2.90
CA ASP A 208 4.66 -17.30 1.43
C ASP A 208 3.26 -17.32 0.78
N ILE A 209 2.30 -18.03 1.38
CA ILE A 209 0.90 -18.02 0.92
C ILE A 209 0.28 -16.63 1.05
N ASN A 210 0.49 -15.94 2.17
CA ASN A 210 -0.09 -14.61 2.40
C ASN A 210 0.45 -13.57 1.41
N ILE A 211 1.76 -13.58 1.14
CA ILE A 211 2.39 -12.74 0.10
C ILE A 211 1.78 -13.06 -1.27
N ALA A 212 1.69 -14.34 -1.64
CA ALA A 212 1.13 -14.75 -2.93
C ALA A 212 -0.34 -14.36 -3.11
N ILE A 213 -1.16 -14.46 -2.05
CA ILE A 213 -2.55 -13.98 -2.03
C ILE A 213 -2.60 -12.48 -2.30
N VAL A 214 -1.77 -11.68 -1.63
CA VAL A 214 -1.76 -10.22 -1.84
C VAL A 214 -1.26 -9.87 -3.24
N MET A 215 -0.24 -10.56 -3.76
CA MET A 215 0.24 -10.33 -5.13
C MET A 215 -0.84 -10.69 -6.16
N GLN A 216 -1.56 -11.79 -5.95
CA GLN A 216 -2.68 -12.17 -6.80
C GLN A 216 -3.76 -11.07 -6.79
N ILE A 217 -4.16 -10.58 -5.62
CA ILE A 217 -5.16 -9.50 -5.51
C ILE A 217 -4.64 -8.21 -6.17
N PHE A 218 -3.38 -7.85 -5.96
CA PHE A 218 -2.79 -6.63 -6.52
C PHE A 218 -2.74 -6.68 -8.05
N TYR A 219 -2.14 -7.72 -8.62
CA TYR A 219 -1.92 -7.86 -10.06
C TYR A 219 -3.19 -8.25 -10.82
N TYR A 220 -4.01 -9.16 -10.30
CA TYR A 220 -5.15 -9.72 -11.04
C TYR A 220 -6.52 -9.18 -10.62
N GLU A 221 -6.62 -8.40 -9.55
CA GLU A 221 -7.88 -7.77 -9.13
C GLU A 221 -7.83 -6.24 -9.14
N LEU A 222 -6.89 -5.61 -8.41
CA LEU A 222 -6.82 -4.16 -8.26
C LEU A 222 -6.29 -3.45 -9.51
N LEU A 223 -5.10 -3.83 -9.97
CA LEU A 223 -4.47 -3.19 -11.13
C LEU A 223 -5.32 -3.30 -12.40
N PRO A 224 -5.95 -4.44 -12.75
CA PRO A 224 -6.79 -4.52 -13.94
C PRO A 224 -8.05 -3.65 -13.83
N ALA A 225 -8.54 -3.43 -12.60
CA ALA A 225 -9.66 -2.54 -12.36
C ALA A 225 -9.30 -1.06 -12.65
N LEU A 226 -8.08 -0.66 -12.29
CA LEU A 226 -7.58 0.70 -12.42
C LEU A 226 -6.92 0.97 -13.80
N PHE A 227 -6.13 0.04 -14.32
CA PHE A 227 -5.25 0.23 -15.49
C PHE A 227 -5.85 -0.35 -16.77
N GLY A 228 -6.87 -1.20 -16.64
CA GLY A 228 -7.52 -1.91 -17.74
C GLY A 228 -6.90 -3.29 -17.96
N TYR A 229 -7.74 -4.32 -17.88
CA TYR A 229 -7.34 -5.72 -18.03
C TYR A 229 -6.64 -5.99 -19.37
N GLU A 230 -7.24 -5.53 -20.47
CA GLU A 230 -6.67 -5.71 -21.83
C GLU A 230 -5.33 -4.98 -22.00
N ASN A 231 -5.16 -3.82 -21.39
CA ASN A 231 -3.90 -3.07 -21.43
C ASN A 231 -2.79 -3.87 -20.75
N LEU A 232 -3.05 -4.35 -19.53
CA LEU A 232 -2.06 -5.11 -18.75
C LEU A 232 -1.75 -6.48 -19.37
N LEU A 233 -2.71 -7.12 -20.05
CA LEU A 233 -2.45 -8.34 -20.83
C LEU A 233 -1.58 -8.06 -22.05
N LYS A 234 -1.89 -7.00 -22.80
CA LYS A 234 -1.14 -6.59 -23.98
C LYS A 234 0.33 -6.33 -23.64
N ASP A 235 0.60 -5.67 -22.52
CA ASP A 235 1.96 -5.35 -22.09
C ASP A 235 2.63 -6.50 -21.32
N GLY A 236 1.94 -7.63 -21.15
CA GLY A 236 2.47 -8.83 -20.51
C GLY A 236 2.59 -8.72 -18.99
N VAL A 237 1.95 -7.74 -18.33
CA VAL A 237 1.85 -7.72 -16.86
C VAL A 237 0.99 -8.88 -16.38
N LEU A 238 -0.09 -9.19 -17.09
CA LEU A 238 -0.94 -10.35 -16.84
C LEU A 238 -0.65 -11.48 -17.83
N SER A 239 -1.04 -12.70 -17.47
CA SER A 239 -1.00 -13.86 -18.36
C SER A 239 -2.41 -14.44 -18.58
N TYR A 240 -2.68 -14.90 -19.80
CA TYR A 240 -3.86 -15.71 -20.12
C TYR A 240 -3.70 -17.17 -19.68
N THR A 241 -2.48 -17.60 -19.34
CA THR A 241 -2.20 -19.00 -19.04
C THR A 241 -2.58 -19.36 -17.61
N ASN A 242 -3.27 -20.49 -17.46
CA ASN A 242 -3.45 -21.13 -16.16
C ASN A 242 -2.18 -21.85 -15.68
N GLY A 243 -1.10 -21.83 -16.47
CA GLY A 243 0.20 -22.42 -16.16
C GLY A 243 1.03 -21.58 -15.19
N PHE A 244 2.21 -22.08 -14.86
CA PHE A 244 3.26 -21.28 -14.22
C PHE A 244 3.78 -20.19 -15.16
N ARG A 245 4.38 -19.15 -14.58
CA ARG A 245 5.04 -18.06 -15.30
C ARG A 245 6.46 -17.90 -14.77
N ASP A 246 7.44 -18.12 -15.65
CA ASP A 246 8.86 -17.97 -15.32
C ASP A 246 9.53 -17.03 -16.33
N SER A 247 9.55 -15.74 -16.00
CA SER A 247 10.24 -14.70 -16.76
C SER A 247 11.41 -14.12 -15.97
N TYR A 248 11.91 -14.88 -14.98
CA TYR A 248 13.00 -14.42 -14.13
C TYR A 248 14.30 -14.29 -14.92
N ASN A 249 14.96 -13.16 -14.75
CA ASN A 249 16.27 -12.86 -15.32
C ASN A 249 17.21 -12.48 -14.18
N GLU A 250 18.17 -13.36 -13.90
CA GLU A 250 19.15 -13.18 -12.84
C GLU A 250 20.08 -11.97 -13.03
N ASN A 251 20.14 -11.41 -14.24
CA ASN A 251 20.94 -10.22 -14.54
C ASN A 251 20.17 -8.92 -14.28
N LEU A 252 18.86 -8.98 -13.98
CA LEU A 252 18.09 -7.80 -13.62
C LEU A 252 18.15 -7.56 -12.12
N ILE A 253 18.46 -6.32 -11.75
CA ILE A 253 18.45 -5.89 -10.35
C ILE A 253 16.99 -5.62 -9.95
N PRO A 254 16.49 -6.18 -8.82
CA PRO A 254 15.13 -5.98 -8.37
C PRO A 254 14.97 -4.61 -7.71
N GLN A 255 15.25 -3.53 -8.44
CA GLN A 255 15.21 -2.17 -7.92
C GLN A 255 13.87 -1.50 -8.25
N ILE A 256 13.36 -0.75 -7.27
CA ILE A 256 12.25 0.18 -7.46
C ILE A 256 12.81 1.51 -8.00
N SER A 257 12.34 1.95 -9.16
CA SER A 257 12.72 3.25 -9.73
C SER A 257 12.24 4.40 -8.83
N LEU A 258 12.90 5.56 -8.92
CA LEU A 258 12.47 6.74 -8.17
C LEU A 258 11.11 7.25 -8.66
N GLU A 259 10.86 7.11 -9.95
CA GLU A 259 9.62 7.51 -10.61
C GLU A 259 8.43 6.69 -10.16
N PHE A 260 8.58 5.37 -9.99
CA PHE A 260 7.46 4.48 -9.67
C PHE A 260 6.62 4.95 -8.48
N PRO A 261 7.16 5.08 -7.26
CA PRO A 261 6.37 5.53 -6.13
C PRO A 261 5.96 7.01 -6.24
N PHE A 262 6.67 7.79 -7.06
CA PHE A 262 6.38 9.20 -7.23
C PHE A 262 5.16 9.43 -8.13
N VAL A 263 5.05 8.75 -9.27
CA VAL A 263 3.87 8.85 -10.14
C VAL A 263 2.60 8.30 -9.48
N LEU A 264 2.74 7.36 -8.53
CA LEU A 264 1.61 6.89 -7.71
C LEU A 264 1.02 7.97 -6.81
N ARG A 265 1.69 9.11 -6.62
CA ARG A 265 1.12 10.28 -5.91
C ARG A 265 -0.03 10.93 -6.67
N TRP A 266 -0.21 10.61 -7.96
CA TRP A 266 -1.44 10.94 -8.69
C TRP A 266 -2.68 10.42 -7.94
N PHE A 267 -2.61 9.28 -7.26
CA PHE A 267 -3.75 8.72 -6.53
C PHE A 267 -4.22 9.60 -5.35
N HIS A 268 -3.47 10.63 -4.93
CA HIS A 268 -3.98 11.66 -4.02
C HIS A 268 -5.22 12.38 -4.59
N THR A 269 -5.37 12.48 -5.92
CA THR A 269 -6.59 13.05 -6.55
C THR A 269 -7.82 12.15 -6.41
N THR A 270 -7.61 10.87 -6.09
CA THR A 270 -8.69 9.88 -5.92
C THR A 270 -9.05 9.65 -4.45
N GLN A 271 -8.38 10.34 -3.52
CA GLN A 271 -8.63 10.20 -2.08
C GLN A 271 -9.81 11.08 -1.64
N GLU A 272 -10.77 10.49 -0.92
CA GLU A 272 -11.78 11.24 -0.18
C GLU A 272 -11.18 11.80 1.11
N GLY A 273 -11.49 13.05 1.45
CA GLY A 273 -11.12 13.65 2.74
C GLY A 273 -11.92 13.07 3.91
N ASP A 274 -13.09 12.48 3.65
CA ASP A 274 -13.93 11.86 4.68
C ASP A 274 -13.76 10.33 4.71
N MET A 275 -13.62 9.76 5.91
CA MET A 275 -13.83 8.33 6.17
C MET A 275 -15.23 8.15 6.76
N LYS A 276 -16.12 7.50 6.01
CA LYS A 276 -17.51 7.22 6.42
C LYS A 276 -17.61 5.87 7.11
N LEU A 277 -18.33 5.85 8.21
CA LEU A 277 -18.57 4.67 9.04
C LEU A 277 -19.98 4.14 8.77
N PHE A 278 -20.10 2.83 8.59
CA PHE A 278 -21.36 2.16 8.29
C PHE A 278 -21.58 0.97 9.22
N ASP A 279 -22.82 0.70 9.59
CA ASP A 279 -23.15 -0.56 10.25
C ASP A 279 -23.13 -1.76 9.26
N THR A 280 -23.38 -2.96 9.77
CA THR A 280 -23.39 -4.19 8.96
C THR A 280 -24.53 -4.25 7.94
N GLN A 281 -25.60 -3.48 8.15
CA GLN A 281 -26.76 -3.36 7.28
C GLN A 281 -26.49 -2.34 6.16
N GLY A 282 -25.44 -1.53 6.29
CA GLY A 282 -25.05 -0.50 5.35
C GLY A 282 -25.67 0.86 5.65
N HIS A 283 -26.24 1.08 6.84
CA HIS A 283 -26.67 2.41 7.26
C HIS A 283 -25.45 3.26 7.59
N TYR A 284 -25.45 4.48 7.07
CA TYR A 284 -24.45 5.47 7.41
C TYR A 284 -24.62 5.92 8.86
N LEU A 285 -23.54 5.90 9.63
CA LEU A 285 -23.53 6.29 11.03
C LEU A 285 -22.98 7.71 11.18
N ARG A 286 -21.73 7.91 10.76
CA ARG A 286 -20.99 9.17 10.88
C ARG A 286 -19.80 9.20 9.93
N LYS A 287 -19.10 10.33 9.88
CA LYS A 287 -17.84 10.49 9.15
C LYS A 287 -16.76 11.10 10.03
N VAL A 288 -15.51 10.83 9.69
CA VAL A 288 -14.31 11.42 10.32
C VAL A 288 -13.38 11.90 9.21
N PRO A 289 -12.78 13.10 9.29
CA PRO A 289 -11.75 13.51 8.34
C PRO A 289 -10.58 12.53 8.39
N ILE A 290 -10.22 11.93 7.26
CA ILE A 290 -9.19 10.88 7.18
C ILE A 290 -7.82 11.39 7.64
N VAL A 291 -7.52 12.66 7.36
CA VAL A 291 -6.29 13.33 7.78
C VAL A 291 -6.13 13.39 9.30
N ASN A 292 -7.25 13.42 10.05
CA ASN A 292 -7.23 13.36 11.52
C ASN A 292 -6.89 11.98 12.08
N LEU A 293 -6.84 10.95 11.22
CA LEU A 293 -6.44 9.59 11.58
C LEU A 293 -4.97 9.29 11.30
N THR A 294 -4.22 10.26 10.76
CA THR A 294 -2.76 10.16 10.59
C THR A 294 -2.11 9.92 11.95
N GLN A 295 -1.36 8.82 12.12
CA GLN A 295 -0.74 8.44 13.39
C GLN A 295 -1.70 8.40 14.60
N ARG A 296 -3.00 8.16 14.36
CA ARG A 296 -4.05 8.01 15.38
C ARG A 296 -4.73 6.64 15.25
N THR A 297 -3.95 5.58 15.28
CA THR A 297 -4.46 4.21 15.05
C THR A 297 -5.26 3.67 16.22
N GLY A 298 -5.10 4.25 17.41
CA GLY A 298 -5.90 3.91 18.59
C GLY A 298 -7.39 4.14 18.39
N PHE A 299 -7.78 5.00 17.44
CA PHE A 299 -9.17 5.20 17.01
C PHE A 299 -9.90 3.89 16.66
N PHE A 300 -9.20 2.91 16.06
CA PHE A 300 -9.80 1.64 15.65
C PHE A 300 -10.14 0.73 16.83
N GLY A 301 -9.44 0.88 17.95
CA GLY A 301 -9.68 0.09 19.16
C GLY A 301 -10.78 0.65 20.08
N VAL A 302 -11.40 1.77 19.71
CA VAL A 302 -12.49 2.38 20.49
C VAL A 302 -13.83 1.92 19.94
N ASP A 303 -14.68 1.40 20.83
CA ASP A 303 -16.01 0.87 20.52
C ASP A 303 -15.96 -0.12 19.33
N ASP A 304 -16.88 0.02 18.38
CA ASP A 304 -16.95 -0.77 17.15
C ASP A 304 -16.38 -0.02 15.94
N ASN A 305 -15.47 0.94 16.14
CA ASN A 305 -14.96 1.78 15.05
C ASN A 305 -14.31 0.97 13.92
N ILE A 306 -13.52 -0.06 14.24
CA ILE A 306 -12.91 -0.91 13.21
C ILE A 306 -13.97 -1.66 12.39
N ASP A 307 -15.05 -2.13 13.02
CA ASP A 307 -16.17 -2.80 12.34
C ASP A 307 -16.79 -1.82 11.33
N TYR A 308 -17.07 -0.58 11.77
CA TYR A 308 -17.73 0.41 10.92
C TYR A 308 -16.86 0.94 9.79
N VAL A 309 -15.56 1.09 10.04
CA VAL A 309 -14.58 1.48 9.02
C VAL A 309 -14.35 0.33 8.03
N THR A 310 -14.33 -0.92 8.50
CA THR A 310 -14.25 -2.10 7.63
C THR A 310 -15.45 -2.14 6.67
N GLN A 311 -16.67 -1.91 7.17
CA GLN A 311 -17.86 -1.75 6.32
C GLN A 311 -17.70 -0.58 5.34
N GLY A 312 -17.19 0.57 5.80
CA GLY A 312 -16.92 1.73 4.97
C GLY A 312 -15.96 1.46 3.82
N ASN A 313 -14.93 0.64 4.02
CA ASN A 313 -13.94 0.35 2.98
C ASN A 313 -14.56 -0.20 1.68
N PHE A 314 -15.52 -1.12 1.78
CA PHE A 314 -16.19 -1.70 0.60
C PHE A 314 -17.55 -1.05 0.26
N ARG A 315 -18.00 -0.06 1.05
CA ARG A 315 -19.30 0.65 0.88
C ARG A 315 -19.19 2.14 0.60
N GLN A 316 -18.06 2.79 0.84
CA GLN A 316 -17.80 4.17 0.48
C GLN A 316 -17.15 4.24 -0.91
N GLY A 317 -17.47 5.26 -1.71
CA GLY A 317 -16.76 5.52 -2.96
C GLY A 317 -15.47 6.30 -2.74
N THR A 318 -14.48 6.14 -3.62
CA THR A 318 -13.31 7.03 -3.67
C THR A 318 -13.72 8.44 -4.10
N ALA A 319 -12.79 9.39 -4.12
CA ALA A 319 -13.05 10.65 -4.82
C ALA A 319 -13.04 10.34 -6.31
N LYS A 320 -13.84 11.09 -7.08
CA LYS A 320 -13.83 10.96 -8.53
C LYS A 320 -12.45 11.35 -9.06
N ALA A 321 -11.87 10.50 -9.90
CA ALA A 321 -10.59 10.80 -10.56
C ALA A 321 -10.75 11.96 -11.55
N ASP A 322 -10.57 13.18 -11.07
CA ASP A 322 -10.45 14.39 -11.86
C ASP A 322 -9.19 15.19 -11.43
N TYR A 323 -9.07 16.44 -11.89
CA TYR A 323 -7.92 17.29 -11.63
C TYR A 323 -8.09 18.17 -10.37
N ILE A 324 -9.14 17.92 -9.58
CA ILE A 324 -9.44 18.60 -8.32
C ILE A 324 -9.15 17.64 -7.18
N VAL A 325 -8.55 18.15 -6.11
CA VAL A 325 -8.21 17.36 -4.93
C VAL A 325 -9.08 17.80 -3.76
N ASP A 326 -9.40 16.85 -2.87
CA ASP A 326 -10.14 17.15 -1.66
C ASP A 326 -9.40 18.22 -0.82
N PRO A 327 -10.10 19.28 -0.36
CA PRO A 327 -9.50 20.33 0.46
C PRO A 327 -8.72 19.82 1.69
N ASP A 328 -9.11 18.69 2.28
CA ASP A 328 -8.40 18.16 3.45
C ASP A 328 -6.99 17.67 3.08
N VAL A 329 -6.79 17.16 1.86
CA VAL A 329 -5.48 16.68 1.36
C VAL A 329 -4.54 17.85 1.06
N VAL A 330 -5.07 18.97 0.53
CA VAL A 330 -4.26 20.13 0.11
C VAL A 330 -4.15 21.25 1.15
N ASN A 331 -4.97 21.27 2.20
CA ASN A 331 -4.90 22.33 3.22
C ASN A 331 -4.36 21.83 4.56
N ILE A 332 -4.69 20.59 4.92
CA ILE A 332 -4.39 19.99 6.22
C ILE A 332 -3.96 18.52 6.08
N GLY A 333 -3.20 18.19 5.03
CA GLY A 333 -2.94 16.79 4.64
C GLY A 333 -2.26 15.92 5.70
N LEU A 334 -1.57 16.52 6.67
CA LEU A 334 -0.98 15.83 7.83
C LEU A 334 -1.83 15.92 9.11
N GLY A 335 -3.06 16.42 8.98
CA GLY A 335 -3.99 16.62 10.07
C GLY A 335 -3.37 17.45 11.20
N PRO A 336 -3.63 17.10 12.46
CA PRO A 336 -3.12 17.83 13.62
C PRO A 336 -1.60 17.84 13.81
N LEU A 337 -0.81 17.08 13.02
CA LEU A 337 0.65 17.07 13.12
C LEU A 337 1.27 18.40 12.65
N GLN A 338 0.59 19.12 11.77
CA GLN A 338 1.02 20.44 11.29
C GLN A 338 -0.18 21.36 11.16
N ARG A 339 0.04 22.66 11.40
CA ARG A 339 -1.03 23.66 11.31
C ARG A 339 -1.63 23.76 9.90
N ALA A 340 -0.80 23.59 8.87
CA ALA A 340 -1.18 23.56 7.48
C ALA A 340 -0.18 22.68 6.72
N THR A 341 -0.68 21.88 5.79
CA THR A 341 0.15 21.10 4.88
C THR A 341 -0.61 20.86 3.59
N ASP A 342 0.03 21.22 2.49
CA ASP A 342 -0.42 20.86 1.15
C ASP A 342 0.41 19.69 0.63
N ILE A 343 -0.22 18.52 0.51
CA ILE A 343 0.43 17.32 0.00
C ILE A 343 0.87 17.51 -1.46
N LEU A 344 0.07 18.17 -2.29
CA LEU A 344 0.38 18.36 -3.71
C LEU A 344 1.51 19.37 -3.91
N THR A 345 1.51 20.48 -3.16
CA THR A 345 2.65 21.41 -3.18
C THR A 345 3.94 20.73 -2.72
N ASN A 346 3.87 19.87 -1.69
CA ASN A 346 5.03 19.06 -1.27
C ASN A 346 5.47 18.08 -2.37
N ASP A 347 4.53 17.50 -3.12
CA ASP A 347 4.83 16.58 -4.22
C ASP A 347 5.52 17.31 -5.38
N LEU A 348 5.09 18.53 -5.74
CA LEU A 348 5.77 19.39 -6.72
C LEU A 348 7.19 19.74 -6.27
N ALA A 349 7.36 20.15 -5.02
CA ALA A 349 8.67 20.49 -4.50
C ALA A 349 9.60 19.27 -4.48
N LYS A 350 9.07 18.09 -4.13
CA LYS A 350 9.80 16.82 -4.22
C LYS A 350 10.12 16.43 -5.66
N ASN A 351 9.24 16.70 -6.63
CA ASN A 351 9.54 16.51 -8.07
C ASN A 351 10.88 17.16 -8.43
N ARG A 352 11.03 18.42 -8.04
CA ARG A 352 12.19 19.27 -8.35
C ARG A 352 13.42 18.83 -7.56
N LEU A 353 13.25 18.50 -6.28
CA LEU A 353 14.35 18.05 -5.42
C LEU A 353 14.89 16.68 -5.83
N PHE A 354 14.04 15.81 -6.39
CA PHE A 354 14.47 14.55 -6.99
C PHE A 354 15.10 14.72 -8.38
N GLY A 355 14.99 15.91 -8.97
CA GLY A 355 15.59 16.19 -10.27
C GLY A 355 14.97 15.40 -11.41
N PHE A 356 13.67 15.08 -11.32
CA PHE A 356 12.99 14.39 -12.42
C PHE A 356 13.01 15.25 -13.69
N PRO A 357 13.24 14.64 -14.86
CA PRO A 357 13.07 15.30 -16.14
C PRO A 357 11.68 15.94 -16.29
N PRO A 358 11.54 16.94 -17.17
CA PRO A 358 10.26 17.52 -17.51
C PRO A 358 9.26 16.49 -18.04
N TYR A 359 7.97 16.73 -17.80
CA TYR A 359 6.86 15.87 -18.24
C TYR A 359 6.97 15.46 -19.73
N ILE A 360 7.34 16.39 -20.61
CA ILE A 360 7.46 16.11 -22.06
C ILE A 360 8.52 15.06 -22.39
N LYS A 361 9.56 14.89 -21.57
CA LYS A 361 10.58 13.85 -21.76
C LYS A 361 10.03 12.46 -21.50
N TYR A 362 9.07 12.34 -20.58
CA TYR A 362 8.35 11.10 -20.36
C TYR A 362 7.36 10.80 -21.49
N ARG A 363 6.73 11.82 -22.08
CA ARG A 363 5.92 11.65 -23.31
C ARG A 363 6.75 11.15 -24.49
N GLU A 364 7.95 11.68 -24.65
CA GLU A 364 8.91 11.22 -25.65
C GLU A 364 9.36 9.78 -25.38
N LEU A 365 9.73 9.47 -24.12
CA LEU A 365 10.17 8.13 -23.70
C LEU A 365 9.09 7.08 -23.97
N CYS A 366 7.89 7.29 -23.43
CA CYS A 366 6.78 6.33 -23.39
C CYS A 366 6.04 6.21 -24.72
N PHE A 367 5.87 7.31 -25.45
CA PHE A 367 4.95 7.36 -26.59
C PHE A 367 5.58 7.86 -27.88
N LYS A 368 6.89 8.18 -27.88
CA LYS A 368 7.59 8.81 -29.02
C LYS A 368 6.92 10.11 -29.49
N GLN A 369 6.24 10.79 -28.57
CA GLN A 369 5.59 12.07 -28.82
C GLN A 369 6.53 13.21 -28.48
N SER A 370 6.74 14.12 -29.43
CA SER A 370 7.55 15.33 -29.23
C SER A 370 6.62 16.52 -29.07
N PHE A 371 6.67 17.16 -27.90
CA PHE A 371 5.92 18.39 -27.62
C PHE A 371 6.89 19.56 -27.58
N LYS A 372 6.61 20.60 -28.36
CA LYS A 372 7.46 21.79 -28.54
C LYS A 372 6.73 23.08 -28.16
N THR A 373 5.41 23.08 -28.21
CA THR A 373 4.57 24.22 -27.80
C THR A 373 3.47 23.76 -26.86
N PHE A 374 2.89 24.69 -26.09
CA PHE A 374 1.74 24.39 -25.23
C PHE A 374 0.54 23.81 -26.00
N ASP A 375 0.38 24.14 -27.29
CA ASP A 375 -0.68 23.56 -28.13
C ASP A 375 -0.49 22.06 -28.36
N ASP A 376 0.74 21.56 -28.35
CA ASP A 376 1.01 20.13 -28.47
C ASP A 376 0.44 19.33 -27.28
N LEU A 377 0.25 19.97 -26.12
CA LEU A 377 -0.35 19.35 -24.94
C LEU A 377 -1.78 18.86 -25.21
N LEU A 378 -2.50 19.44 -26.16
CA LEU A 378 -3.88 19.07 -26.51
C LEU A 378 -4.00 17.60 -26.97
N GLN A 379 -2.90 17.01 -27.42
CA GLN A 379 -2.81 15.59 -27.76
C GLN A 379 -3.00 14.66 -26.55
N ALA A 380 -2.67 15.13 -25.33
CA ALA A 380 -2.68 14.33 -24.10
C ALA A 380 -3.58 14.92 -22.99
N ILE A 381 -3.85 16.22 -23.03
CA ILE A 381 -4.50 17.01 -21.98
C ILE A 381 -5.74 17.71 -22.57
N ASP A 382 -6.78 17.92 -21.77
CA ASP A 382 -7.96 18.70 -22.19
C ASP A 382 -7.63 20.20 -22.33
N PRO A 383 -8.24 20.93 -23.28
CA PRO A 383 -7.88 22.33 -23.55
C PRO A 383 -7.87 23.24 -22.31
N GLU A 384 -8.89 23.13 -21.46
CA GLU A 384 -9.02 23.92 -20.24
C GLU A 384 -7.87 23.66 -19.25
N ARG A 385 -7.34 22.44 -19.21
CA ARG A 385 -6.24 22.04 -18.32
C ARG A 385 -4.88 22.41 -18.89
N ALA A 386 -4.72 22.32 -20.22
CA ALA A 386 -3.50 22.77 -20.89
C ALA A 386 -3.28 24.27 -20.69
N GLU A 387 -4.38 25.04 -20.70
CA GLU A 387 -4.35 26.48 -20.40
C GLU A 387 -3.84 26.79 -18.99
N LEU A 388 -4.19 25.97 -17.98
CA LEU A 388 -3.66 26.13 -16.62
C LEU A 388 -2.13 25.98 -16.59
N LEU A 389 -1.58 25.02 -17.34
CA LEU A 389 -0.12 24.86 -17.45
C LEU A 389 0.53 26.06 -18.14
N ARG A 390 -0.11 26.58 -19.20
CA ARG A 390 0.37 27.77 -19.92
C ARG A 390 0.39 29.02 -19.06
N GLN A 391 -0.50 29.13 -18.07
CA GLN A 391 -0.54 30.25 -17.14
C GLN A 391 0.53 30.17 -16.05
N VAL A 392 0.97 28.97 -15.68
CA VAL A 392 1.88 28.75 -14.54
C VAL A 392 3.33 28.52 -14.96
N TYR A 393 3.56 27.89 -16.12
CA TYR A 393 4.89 27.60 -16.63
C TYR A 393 5.24 28.54 -17.80
N GLU A 394 6.46 29.08 -17.78
CA GLU A 394 6.95 29.96 -18.85
C GLU A 394 7.25 29.16 -20.13
N ASN A 395 7.91 28.00 -19.99
CA ASN A 395 8.20 27.10 -21.10
C ASN A 395 7.60 25.72 -20.88
N ILE A 396 7.24 25.04 -21.98
CA ILE A 396 6.74 23.66 -21.91
C ILE A 396 7.80 22.69 -21.36
N GLU A 397 9.08 23.03 -21.53
CA GLU A 397 10.21 22.26 -20.98
C GLU A 397 10.37 22.41 -19.46
N ASP A 398 9.61 23.30 -18.81
CA ASP A 398 9.65 23.49 -17.36
C ASP A 398 8.56 22.71 -16.61
N ILE A 399 7.64 22.06 -17.32
CA ILE A 399 6.49 21.37 -16.70
C ILE A 399 7.00 20.18 -15.87
N ASP A 400 6.77 20.26 -14.56
CA ASP A 400 7.07 19.18 -13.62
C ASP A 400 6.34 17.89 -14.04
N LEU A 401 7.01 16.73 -13.93
CA LEU A 401 6.43 15.42 -14.28
C LEU A 401 5.05 15.21 -13.68
N ILE A 402 4.91 15.41 -12.35
CA ILE A 402 3.64 15.15 -11.67
C ILE A 402 2.54 16.14 -12.05
N ALA A 403 2.90 17.40 -12.36
CA ALA A 403 1.94 18.42 -12.81
C ALA A 403 1.31 18.02 -14.14
N GLY A 404 2.12 17.54 -15.09
CA GLY A 404 1.62 17.01 -16.35
C GLY A 404 0.72 15.78 -16.16
N ILE A 405 1.13 14.84 -15.32
CA ILE A 405 0.36 13.61 -15.01
C ILE A 405 -1.01 13.93 -14.39
N TRP A 406 -1.12 14.90 -13.48
CA TRP A 406 -2.41 15.29 -12.88
C TRP A 406 -3.44 15.77 -13.90
N LEU A 407 -2.99 16.32 -15.03
CA LEU A 407 -3.86 16.97 -16.01
C LEU A 407 -4.13 16.10 -17.25
N GLU A 408 -3.39 15.01 -17.43
CA GLU A 408 -3.59 14.04 -18.51
C GLU A 408 -5.02 13.49 -18.56
N LYS A 409 -5.47 13.23 -19.79
CA LYS A 409 -6.64 12.37 -20.05
C LYS A 409 -6.33 10.95 -19.59
N LEU A 410 -7.34 10.22 -19.14
CA LEU A 410 -7.18 8.82 -18.73
C LEU A 410 -6.95 7.92 -19.95
N ILE A 411 -6.18 6.84 -19.77
CA ILE A 411 -5.90 5.86 -20.83
C ILE A 411 -7.19 5.14 -21.26
N PRO A 412 -7.40 4.89 -22.57
CA PRO A 412 -8.52 4.06 -23.02
C PRO A 412 -8.55 2.69 -22.34
N GLY A 413 -9.72 2.28 -21.87
CA GLY A 413 -9.90 1.01 -21.15
C GLY A 413 -9.43 1.00 -19.69
N GLY A 414 -8.78 2.07 -19.22
CA GLY A 414 -8.33 2.25 -17.84
C GLY A 414 -8.86 3.53 -17.20
N HIS A 415 -8.36 3.83 -16.00
CA HIS A 415 -8.75 4.95 -15.13
C HIS A 415 -7.54 5.69 -14.58
N VAL A 416 -6.41 5.61 -15.28
CA VAL A 416 -5.16 6.26 -14.90
C VAL A 416 -4.59 7.04 -16.09
N PRO A 417 -3.79 8.08 -15.84
CA PRO A 417 -3.02 8.78 -16.88
C PRO A 417 -2.09 7.83 -17.66
N PRO A 418 -1.94 7.98 -18.99
CA PRO A 418 -1.01 7.19 -19.79
C PRO A 418 0.44 7.24 -19.30
N THR A 419 0.95 8.41 -18.90
CA THR A 419 2.36 8.50 -18.44
C THR A 419 2.55 7.77 -17.12
N LEU A 420 1.59 7.87 -16.19
CA LEU A 420 1.58 7.04 -14.98
C LEU A 420 1.56 5.56 -15.35
N TYR A 421 0.65 5.16 -16.24
CA TYR A 421 0.54 3.78 -16.72
C TYR A 421 1.86 3.24 -17.24
N CYS A 422 2.55 4.00 -18.11
CA CYS A 422 3.84 3.63 -18.69
C CYS A 422 4.90 3.33 -17.63
N VAL A 423 5.10 4.26 -16.68
CA VAL A 423 6.10 4.12 -15.61
C VAL A 423 5.75 2.95 -14.68
N VAL A 424 4.47 2.79 -14.33
CA VAL A 424 4.04 1.72 -13.44
C VAL A 424 4.15 0.35 -14.11
N VAL A 425 3.76 0.20 -15.37
CA VAL A 425 3.86 -1.07 -16.10
C VAL A 425 5.32 -1.53 -16.23
N GLU A 426 6.24 -0.61 -16.51
CA GLU A 426 7.68 -0.92 -16.51
C GLU A 426 8.11 -1.51 -15.17
N GLN A 427 7.77 -0.86 -14.06
CA GLN A 427 8.13 -1.35 -12.73
C GLN A 427 7.46 -2.70 -12.40
N LEU A 428 6.19 -2.89 -12.77
CA LEU A 428 5.47 -4.14 -12.50
C LEU A 428 6.11 -5.32 -13.23
N LEU A 429 6.49 -5.12 -14.51
CA LEU A 429 7.24 -6.11 -15.28
C LEU A 429 8.62 -6.35 -14.70
N ARG A 430 9.32 -5.29 -14.27
CA ARG A 430 10.62 -5.41 -13.59
C ARG A 430 10.50 -6.27 -12.34
N VAL A 431 9.48 -6.07 -11.50
CA VAL A 431 9.25 -6.90 -10.30
C VAL A 431 9.05 -8.37 -10.70
N ILE A 432 8.17 -8.66 -11.65
CA ILE A 432 7.90 -10.05 -12.09
C ILE A 432 9.16 -10.73 -12.63
N THR A 433 10.01 -9.97 -13.34
CA THR A 433 11.20 -10.50 -14.03
C THR A 433 12.46 -10.52 -13.16
N SER A 434 12.53 -9.75 -12.08
CA SER A 434 13.71 -9.68 -11.21
C SER A 434 13.52 -10.34 -9.85
N ASP A 435 12.28 -10.63 -9.46
CA ASP A 435 12.01 -11.33 -8.21
C ASP A 435 12.20 -12.85 -8.36
N ARG A 436 13.32 -13.35 -7.81
CA ARG A 436 13.62 -14.78 -7.75
C ARG A 436 12.53 -15.57 -7.01
N HIS A 437 11.77 -14.92 -6.12
CA HIS A 437 10.70 -15.51 -5.33
C HIS A 437 9.29 -15.27 -5.88
N TRP A 438 9.16 -14.67 -7.08
CA TRP A 438 7.86 -14.42 -7.73
C TRP A 438 6.95 -15.65 -7.68
N TYR A 439 5.74 -15.49 -7.14
CA TYR A 439 4.91 -16.62 -6.69
C TYR A 439 4.49 -17.59 -7.80
N GLU A 440 4.40 -17.13 -9.05
CA GLU A 440 4.01 -17.96 -10.20
C GLU A 440 5.17 -18.78 -10.78
N ARG A 441 6.38 -18.69 -10.22
CA ARG A 441 7.55 -19.42 -10.74
C ARG A 441 7.55 -20.88 -10.24
N PRO A 442 7.75 -21.86 -11.14
CA PRO A 442 7.87 -23.27 -10.75
C PRO A 442 9.25 -23.61 -10.18
N ASN A 443 10.27 -22.78 -10.48
CA ASN A 443 11.68 -23.03 -10.16
C ASN A 443 12.22 -22.07 -9.09
N ARG A 444 11.39 -21.65 -8.14
CA ARG A 444 11.83 -20.86 -6.96
C ARG A 444 12.02 -21.77 -5.75
N PRO A 445 12.85 -21.39 -4.74
CA PRO A 445 12.90 -22.15 -3.49
C PRO A 445 11.51 -22.25 -2.87
N ASN A 446 11.12 -23.46 -2.48
CA ASN A 446 9.77 -23.77 -1.96
C ASN A 446 8.65 -23.34 -2.92
N ALA A 447 8.85 -23.51 -4.24
CA ALA A 447 7.83 -23.22 -5.24
C ALA A 447 6.50 -23.91 -4.94
N PHE A 448 5.41 -23.22 -5.27
CA PHE A 448 4.09 -23.80 -5.19
C PHE A 448 3.96 -24.95 -6.19
N THR A 449 3.23 -26.00 -5.81
CA THR A 449 2.76 -26.98 -6.78
C THR A 449 1.74 -26.32 -7.70
N TYR A 450 1.44 -26.97 -8.83
CA TYR A 450 0.43 -26.46 -9.77
C TYR A 450 -0.94 -26.31 -9.10
N GLU A 451 -1.33 -27.27 -8.26
CA GLU A 451 -2.57 -27.23 -7.48
C GLU A 451 -2.59 -26.05 -6.50
N GLN A 452 -1.49 -25.82 -5.77
CA GLN A 452 -1.35 -24.69 -4.86
C GLN A 452 -1.45 -23.35 -5.58
N LEU A 453 -0.84 -23.22 -6.76
CA LEU A 453 -0.94 -22.01 -7.58
C LEU A 453 -2.37 -21.75 -8.06
N LEU A 454 -3.09 -22.79 -8.47
CA LEU A 454 -4.50 -22.67 -8.85
C LEU A 454 -5.37 -22.22 -7.68
N GLU A 455 -5.08 -22.68 -6.46
CA GLU A 455 -5.78 -22.21 -5.26
C GLU A 455 -5.46 -20.74 -4.94
N ILE A 456 -4.19 -20.32 -5.05
CA ILE A 456 -3.82 -18.90 -4.87
C ILE A 456 -4.55 -18.00 -5.86
N ARG A 457 -4.71 -18.43 -7.12
CA ARG A 457 -5.37 -17.63 -8.16
C ARG A 457 -6.85 -17.32 -7.91
N LYS A 458 -7.49 -18.03 -6.99
CA LYS A 458 -8.86 -17.76 -6.53
C LYS A 458 -8.94 -16.63 -5.51
N ALA A 459 -7.81 -16.18 -4.99
CA ALA A 459 -7.77 -15.12 -3.99
C ALA A 459 -8.42 -13.83 -4.50
N THR A 460 -9.27 -13.25 -3.65
CA THR A 460 -9.89 -11.94 -3.87
C THR A 460 -9.86 -11.14 -2.59
N VAL A 461 -9.87 -9.81 -2.68
CA VAL A 461 -9.95 -8.93 -1.51
C VAL A 461 -11.27 -9.14 -0.75
N ALA A 462 -12.33 -9.53 -1.47
CA ALA A 462 -13.61 -9.89 -0.87
C ALA A 462 -13.48 -11.11 0.05
N ARG A 463 -12.80 -12.17 -0.41
CA ARG A 463 -12.54 -13.37 0.39
C ARG A 463 -11.64 -13.05 1.59
N LEU A 464 -10.57 -12.28 1.38
CA LEU A 464 -9.69 -11.81 2.45
C LEU A 464 -10.51 -11.14 3.56
N LEU A 465 -11.34 -10.15 3.23
CA LEU A 465 -12.16 -9.46 4.24
C LEU A 465 -13.22 -10.36 4.88
N CYS A 466 -13.76 -11.33 4.16
CA CYS A 466 -14.65 -12.32 4.76
C CYS A 466 -13.95 -13.26 5.77
N ASP A 467 -12.64 -13.50 5.62
CA ASP A 467 -11.87 -14.35 6.53
C ASP A 467 -11.38 -13.59 7.77
N VAL A 468 -10.99 -12.32 7.62
CA VAL A 468 -10.27 -11.57 8.68
C VAL A 468 -10.79 -10.17 8.98
N GLY A 469 -11.74 -9.66 8.18
CA GLY A 469 -12.35 -8.36 8.37
C GLY A 469 -13.42 -8.39 9.48
N ASP A 470 -13.47 -7.36 10.31
CA ASP A 470 -14.42 -7.29 11.42
C ASP A 470 -15.86 -7.19 10.90
N LYS A 471 -16.72 -8.11 11.38
CA LYS A 471 -18.16 -8.20 11.05
C LYS A 471 -18.50 -8.24 9.56
N VAL A 472 -17.59 -8.72 8.71
CA VAL A 472 -17.87 -8.90 7.28
C VAL A 472 -18.61 -10.22 7.06
N THR A 473 -19.94 -10.14 6.95
CA THR A 473 -20.78 -11.32 6.61
C THR A 473 -21.29 -11.30 5.18
N HIS A 474 -21.38 -10.11 4.58
CA HIS A 474 -21.80 -9.88 3.21
C HIS A 474 -20.91 -8.82 2.56
N ILE A 475 -20.45 -9.10 1.35
CA ILE A 475 -19.58 -8.22 0.57
C ILE A 475 -19.75 -8.50 -0.93
N GLN A 476 -19.43 -7.53 -1.78
CA GLN A 476 -19.41 -7.73 -3.22
C GLN A 476 -18.27 -8.67 -3.62
N ARG A 477 -18.49 -9.50 -4.65
CA ARG A 477 -17.41 -10.36 -5.19
C ARG A 477 -16.24 -9.55 -5.76
N ARG A 478 -16.53 -8.38 -6.37
CA ARG A 478 -15.51 -7.44 -6.83
C ARG A 478 -15.51 -6.24 -5.89
N ALA A 479 -14.89 -6.38 -4.72
CA ALA A 479 -15.05 -5.43 -3.61
C ALA A 479 -14.32 -4.09 -3.81
N PHE A 480 -13.39 -4.00 -4.77
CA PHE A 480 -12.85 -2.72 -5.25
C PHE A 480 -13.86 -1.89 -6.05
N TYR A 481 -14.96 -2.49 -6.51
CA TYR A 481 -16.04 -1.79 -7.20
C TYR A 481 -17.23 -1.49 -6.28
N ARG A 482 -17.93 -0.39 -6.56
CA ARG A 482 -19.15 0.01 -5.83
C ARG A 482 -20.22 -1.09 -5.87
N ILE A 483 -21.06 -1.10 -4.84
CA ILE A 483 -22.27 -1.93 -4.81
C ILE A 483 -23.21 -1.43 -5.90
N THR A 484 -23.61 -2.33 -6.80
CA THR A 484 -24.60 -2.06 -7.85
C THR A 484 -25.42 -3.31 -8.11
N ASN A 485 -26.47 -3.23 -8.94
CA ASN A 485 -27.22 -4.42 -9.37
C ASN A 485 -26.33 -5.46 -10.09
N LYS A 486 -25.21 -5.04 -10.70
CA LYS A 486 -24.23 -5.93 -11.36
C LYS A 486 -23.13 -6.41 -10.42
N ASN A 487 -23.00 -5.82 -9.24
CA ASN A 487 -22.03 -6.18 -8.21
C ASN A 487 -22.71 -6.11 -6.82
N PRO A 488 -23.75 -6.93 -6.58
CA PRO A 488 -24.50 -6.90 -5.33
C PRO A 488 -23.70 -7.51 -4.19
N LEU A 489 -24.20 -7.36 -2.96
CA LEU A 489 -23.66 -8.04 -1.80
C LEU A 489 -23.98 -9.53 -1.85
N TYR A 490 -22.99 -10.37 -1.56
CA TYR A 490 -23.13 -11.82 -1.43
C TYR A 490 -22.75 -12.24 -0.01
N SER A 491 -23.39 -13.29 0.50
CA SER A 491 -22.93 -13.90 1.75
C SER A 491 -21.49 -14.39 1.58
N CYS A 492 -20.65 -14.15 2.57
CA CYS A 492 -19.28 -14.65 2.63
C CYS A 492 -19.20 -16.17 2.50
N LYS A 493 -20.26 -16.92 2.83
CA LYS A 493 -20.30 -18.38 2.63
C LYS A 493 -20.34 -18.80 1.15
N SER A 494 -20.73 -17.89 0.26
CA SER A 494 -20.85 -18.12 -1.19
C SER A 494 -19.70 -17.57 -2.02
N ILE A 495 -18.69 -16.98 -1.35
CA ILE A 495 -17.47 -16.46 -1.97
C ILE A 495 -16.39 -17.52 -1.75
N GLU A 496 -15.86 -18.04 -2.86
CA GLU A 496 -14.86 -19.10 -2.88
C GLU A 496 -13.63 -18.74 -2.04
N SER A 497 -13.12 -19.71 -1.28
CA SER A 497 -11.91 -19.61 -0.47
C SER A 497 -10.73 -20.29 -1.12
N VAL A 498 -9.52 -19.79 -0.86
CA VAL A 498 -8.28 -20.49 -1.15
C VAL A 498 -8.26 -21.79 -0.34
N ASN A 499 -8.29 -22.95 -1.01
CA ASN A 499 -8.33 -24.23 -0.32
C ASN A 499 -6.94 -24.66 0.16
N LEU A 500 -6.66 -24.45 1.44
CA LEU A 500 -5.37 -24.79 2.05
C LEU A 500 -5.08 -26.31 2.12
N TRP A 501 -6.04 -27.17 1.77
CA TRP A 501 -5.77 -28.61 1.62
C TRP A 501 -4.75 -28.93 0.53
N ALA A 502 -4.55 -28.04 -0.45
CA ALA A 502 -3.48 -28.16 -1.44
C ALA A 502 -2.06 -28.16 -0.81
N TRP A 503 -1.92 -27.76 0.46
CA TRP A 503 -0.67 -27.82 1.24
C TRP A 503 -0.58 -29.03 2.17
N LYS A 504 -1.50 -30.00 2.05
CA LYS A 504 -1.43 -31.22 2.85
C LYS A 504 -0.14 -31.99 2.57
N ASP A 505 0.61 -32.28 3.61
CA ASP A 505 1.81 -33.12 3.58
C ASP A 505 1.42 -34.58 3.85
N PRO A 506 1.54 -35.49 2.87
CA PRO A 506 1.22 -36.90 3.06
C PRO A 506 2.00 -37.56 4.20
N LYS A 507 3.19 -37.03 4.54
CA LYS A 507 4.02 -37.56 5.63
C LYS A 507 3.42 -37.31 7.00
N CYS A 508 2.53 -36.32 7.16
CA CYS A 508 1.85 -36.07 8.42
C CYS A 508 0.72 -37.07 8.72
N ASN A 509 0.29 -37.88 7.74
CA ASN A 509 -0.84 -38.81 7.88
C ASN A 509 -0.41 -40.31 7.84
N GLY A 510 0.87 -40.61 8.07
CA GLY A 510 1.36 -42.00 8.21
C GLY A 510 0.98 -42.65 9.55
N PRO A 511 1.00 -44.00 9.65
CA PRO A 511 0.39 -44.73 10.76
C PRO A 511 1.05 -44.38 12.10
N GLN A 512 0.24 -43.92 13.06
CA GLN A 512 0.63 -43.92 14.47
C GLN A 512 0.65 -45.38 14.97
N PHE A 513 1.86 -45.89 15.25
CA PHE A 513 2.23 -47.17 15.88
C PHE A 513 1.98 -48.46 15.07
N GLY A 514 2.81 -49.51 15.17
CA GLY A 514 3.91 -49.84 16.11
C GLY A 514 4.67 -51.08 15.60
N PRO A 515 5.24 -51.97 16.44
CA PRO A 515 5.83 -51.80 17.77
C PRO A 515 7.37 -51.88 17.72
N LEU A 516 8.06 -51.30 18.70
CA LEU A 516 9.42 -51.71 19.06
C LEU A 516 9.34 -53.05 19.81
N TYR A 517 9.10 -54.16 19.09
CA TYR A 517 9.52 -55.48 19.58
C TYR A 517 10.87 -55.80 18.95
N GLY A 518 11.94 -55.51 19.69
CA GLY A 518 13.21 -56.19 19.50
C GLY A 518 13.10 -57.62 20.04
N PRO A 519 13.75 -58.62 19.42
CA PRO A 519 13.88 -59.93 20.04
C PRO A 519 15.00 -59.85 21.06
N ALA A 520 14.67 -59.94 22.35
CA ALA A 520 15.66 -60.22 23.39
C ALA A 520 15.02 -61.05 24.52
N ASN A 521 15.72 -62.14 24.86
CA ASN A 521 15.53 -63.10 25.96
C ASN A 521 14.58 -64.26 25.59
N LEU A 522 15.02 -65.52 25.35
CA LEU A 522 16.01 -66.37 26.05
C LEU A 522 15.81 -66.35 27.57
N PHE A 523 15.05 -67.33 28.11
CA PHE A 523 15.38 -68.23 29.24
C PHE A 523 14.12 -68.82 29.93
N HIS A 524 14.17 -70.14 30.21
CA HIS A 524 13.35 -71.01 31.09
C HIS A 524 11.93 -71.39 30.62
N ASN A 525 11.46 -72.65 30.63
CA ASN A 525 11.95 -73.96 31.08
C ASN A 525 11.42 -75.04 30.12
#